data_AF-A0A971AT69-F1
#
_entry.id   AF-A0A971AT69-F1
#
_cell.length_a   1.000
_cell.length_b   1.000
_cell.length_c   1.000
_cell.angle_alpha   90.00
_cell.angle_beta   90.00
_cell.angle_gamma   90.00
#
_symmetry.space_group_name_H-M   'P 1'
#
loop_
_entity.id
_entity.type
_entity.pdbx_description
1 polymer ?
#
loop_
_entity_poly.entity_id
_entity_poly.type
_entity_poly.pdbx_seq_one_letter_code
_entity_poly.pdbx_strand_id
1 'polypeptide(L)'
;MSAAYVPMAGRPAGLRVERSWLPVPPQDSSWGEAPRTPVNLLSQQAALWDASRFSPDLVLRGGALAEAEEWAAAHAADLTDVECDYLAECRCARRQAQRLAGQHRLVQGLALLVTLAALIATHAAWQGQGEQAELTETQGALSAQLIAKQAELVTSRARLTELAGRAESLDRWAHEENKARREAELGLRAERVFGQLAEDRFWLERARLLQALAAAQDDPALAARLAQEAEQALGHVRPASLLYSQAASTPAAYWGQE
;
A
#
# COMPACT_ATOMS: atom_id res chain seq x y z
N MET A 1 -23.19 -3.94 -29.75
CA MET A 1 -22.87 -3.91 -31.19
C MET A 1 -24.19 -4.06 -31.96
N SER A 2 -24.81 -2.95 -32.36
CA SER A 2 -25.96 -2.95 -33.28
C SER A 2 -25.80 -1.75 -34.20
N ALA A 3 -25.52 -2.03 -35.48
CA ALA A 3 -25.45 -1.03 -36.54
C ALA A 3 -26.88 -0.76 -37.04
N ALA A 4 -27.35 0.48 -36.87
CA ALA A 4 -28.64 0.92 -37.39
C ALA A 4 -28.47 1.41 -38.84
N TYR A 5 -29.17 0.73 -39.74
CA TYR A 5 -29.26 1.00 -41.17
C TYR A 5 -30.21 2.17 -41.41
N VAL A 6 -29.74 3.24 -42.08
CA VAL A 6 -30.55 4.41 -42.45
C VAL A 6 -30.92 4.30 -43.94
N PRO A 7 -32.22 4.37 -44.30
CA PRO A 7 -32.65 4.21 -45.69
C PRO A 7 -32.44 5.51 -46.49
N MET A 8 -31.90 5.36 -47.71
CA MET A 8 -31.82 6.44 -48.70
C MET A 8 -33.19 6.73 -49.31
N ALA A 9 -33.70 7.93 -49.07
CA ALA A 9 -34.89 8.46 -49.71
C ALA A 9 -34.54 9.12 -51.06
N GLY A 10 -35.12 8.58 -52.13
CA GLY A 10 -35.73 9.32 -53.24
C GLY A 10 -34.92 10.38 -54.00
N ARG A 11 -34.43 9.99 -55.19
CA ARG A 11 -34.04 10.93 -56.26
C ARG A 11 -35.32 11.49 -56.92
N PRO A 12 -35.61 12.80 -56.91
CA PRO A 12 -36.73 13.31 -57.68
C PRO A 12 -36.40 13.36 -59.17
N ALA A 13 -37.45 13.08 -59.95
CA ALA A 13 -37.48 12.92 -61.39
C ALA A 13 -37.17 14.21 -62.15
N GLY A 14 -36.71 14.03 -63.39
CA GLY A 14 -36.22 15.08 -64.28
C GLY A 14 -37.26 16.16 -64.59
N LEU A 15 -36.83 17.41 -64.41
CA LEU A 15 -37.46 18.58 -65.02
C LEU A 15 -36.83 18.79 -66.40
N ARG A 16 -37.56 18.34 -67.42
CA ARG A 16 -37.29 18.63 -68.83
C ARG A 16 -37.76 20.06 -69.09
N VAL A 17 -36.83 21.01 -69.13
CA VAL A 17 -37.13 22.41 -69.47
C VAL A 17 -37.28 22.50 -70.99
N GLU A 18 -38.52 22.60 -71.45
CA GLU A 18 -38.87 22.96 -72.81
C GLU A 18 -38.39 24.39 -73.10
N ARG A 19 -37.48 24.52 -74.05
CA ARG A 19 -37.11 25.81 -74.66
C ARG A 19 -38.15 26.16 -75.70
N SER A 20 -38.82 27.29 -75.50
CA SER A 20 -39.51 28.13 -76.50
C SER A 20 -40.42 29.09 -75.70
N TRP A 21 -40.60 30.39 -75.94
CA TRP A 21 -40.90 31.13 -77.17
C TRP A 21 -40.71 32.64 -76.90
N LEU A 22 -39.48 33.16 -76.80
CA LEU A 22 -39.30 34.61 -76.75
C LEU A 22 -39.25 35.18 -78.17
N PRO A 23 -39.99 36.26 -78.48
CA PRO A 23 -40.05 36.85 -79.80
C PRO A 23 -38.70 37.44 -80.18
N VAL A 24 -38.24 37.13 -81.40
CA VAL A 24 -37.09 37.77 -82.03
C VAL A 24 -37.44 39.26 -82.25
N PRO A 25 -36.72 40.22 -81.65
CA PRO A 25 -36.97 41.63 -81.93
C PRO A 25 -36.61 41.95 -83.40
N PRO A 26 -37.24 42.98 -83.99
CA PRO A 26 -37.02 43.34 -85.38
C PRO A 26 -35.56 43.70 -85.64
N GLN A 27 -35.06 43.14 -86.72
CA GLN A 27 -33.72 43.39 -87.24
C GLN A 27 -33.72 44.75 -87.94
N ASP A 28 -33.64 45.81 -87.13
CA ASP A 28 -33.54 47.18 -87.64
C ASP A 28 -32.13 47.38 -88.21
N SER A 29 -32.05 47.27 -89.52
CA SER A 29 -30.86 47.49 -90.33
C SER A 29 -30.56 48.99 -90.50
N SER A 30 -30.24 49.69 -89.42
CA SER A 30 -29.52 50.98 -89.48
C SER A 30 -28.01 50.72 -89.50
N TRP A 31 -27.56 50.16 -90.62
CA TRP A 31 -26.14 50.06 -90.96
C TRP A 31 -25.61 51.46 -91.29
N GLY A 32 -24.90 52.06 -90.33
CA GLY A 32 -24.18 53.30 -90.52
C GLY A 32 -23.36 53.61 -89.27
N GLU A 33 -22.11 53.14 -89.29
CA GLU A 33 -21.09 53.31 -88.24
C GLU A 33 -21.34 52.50 -86.96
N ALA A 34 -21.15 51.18 -87.06
CA ALA A 34 -20.82 50.38 -85.88
C ALA A 34 -19.48 50.91 -85.31
N PRO A 35 -19.43 51.37 -84.05
CA PRO A 35 -18.16 51.67 -83.40
C PRO A 35 -17.33 50.38 -83.42
N ARG A 36 -16.28 50.36 -84.25
CA ARG A 36 -15.29 49.28 -84.27
C ARG A 36 -14.36 49.49 -83.08
N THR A 37 -14.85 49.27 -81.87
CA THR A 37 -13.97 48.91 -80.76
C THR A 37 -13.83 47.39 -80.78
N PRO A 38 -12.61 46.84 -80.80
CA PRO A 38 -12.43 45.41 -80.59
C PRO A 38 -13.10 45.08 -79.25
N VAL A 39 -14.13 44.23 -79.30
CA VAL A 39 -14.96 43.92 -78.13
C VAL A 39 -14.16 42.99 -77.21
N ASN A 40 -13.21 43.58 -76.49
CA ASN A 40 -12.44 42.94 -75.44
C ASN A 40 -13.40 42.34 -74.40
N LEU A 41 -13.05 41.16 -73.87
CA LEU A 41 -13.75 40.49 -72.77
C LEU A 41 -14.06 41.43 -71.59
N LEU A 42 -13.13 42.31 -71.21
CA LEU A 42 -13.31 43.30 -70.15
C LEU A 42 -14.49 44.23 -70.45
N SER A 43 -14.56 44.79 -71.65
CA SER A 43 -15.64 45.69 -72.07
C SER A 43 -17.00 44.98 -72.10
N GLN A 44 -17.03 43.72 -72.56
CA GLN A 44 -18.26 42.91 -72.53
C GLN A 44 -18.75 42.65 -71.11
N GLN A 45 -17.83 42.29 -70.21
CA GLN A 45 -18.16 41.96 -68.83
C GLN A 45 -18.50 43.20 -68.01
N ALA A 46 -17.84 44.34 -68.26
CA ALA A 46 -18.17 45.61 -67.62
C ALA A 46 -19.57 46.10 -68.03
N ALA A 47 -19.92 46.02 -69.31
CA ALA A 47 -21.27 46.34 -69.78
C ALA A 47 -22.34 45.41 -69.18
N LEU A 48 -22.05 44.11 -69.08
CA LEU A 48 -22.95 43.14 -68.46
C LEU A 48 -23.10 43.37 -66.95
N TRP A 49 -22.01 43.72 -66.26
CA TRP A 49 -22.00 44.05 -64.84
C TRP A 49 -22.83 45.30 -64.54
N ASP A 50 -22.67 46.35 -65.34
CA ASP A 50 -23.46 47.59 -65.24
C ASP A 50 -24.96 47.34 -65.53
N ALA A 51 -25.26 46.64 -66.63
CA ALA A 51 -26.64 46.25 -66.97
C ALA A 51 -27.30 45.39 -65.88
N SER A 52 -26.51 44.60 -65.15
CA SER A 52 -26.97 43.75 -64.05
C SER A 52 -26.98 44.45 -62.69
N ARG A 53 -26.86 45.79 -62.66
CA ARG A 53 -26.77 46.60 -61.43
C ARG A 53 -25.67 46.13 -60.48
N PHE A 54 -24.48 45.89 -61.02
CA PHE A 54 -23.27 45.60 -60.25
C PHE A 54 -23.28 44.25 -59.52
N SER A 55 -23.86 43.21 -60.14
CA SER A 55 -23.92 41.87 -59.52
C SER A 55 -22.52 41.30 -59.22
N PRO A 56 -22.25 40.84 -57.97
CA PRO A 56 -20.94 40.32 -57.56
C PRO A 56 -20.56 38.98 -58.21
N ASP A 57 -21.53 38.27 -58.81
CA ASP A 57 -21.30 37.01 -59.50
C ASP A 57 -20.66 37.20 -60.88
N LEU A 58 -20.75 38.40 -61.44
CA LEU A 58 -20.17 38.76 -62.74
C LEU A 58 -18.72 39.24 -62.65
N VAL A 59 -18.14 39.24 -61.45
CA VAL A 59 -16.78 39.72 -61.21
C VAL A 59 -15.76 38.70 -61.75
N LEU A 60 -14.86 39.13 -62.64
CA LEU A 60 -13.80 38.27 -63.16
C LEU A 60 -12.87 37.77 -62.04
N ARG A 61 -12.45 36.50 -62.15
CA ARG A 61 -11.54 35.83 -61.19
C ARG A 61 -10.47 35.03 -61.93
N GLY A 62 -9.36 34.76 -61.24
CA GLY A 62 -8.30 33.89 -61.76
C GLY A 62 -7.65 34.44 -63.03
N GLY A 63 -7.46 33.58 -64.04
CA GLY A 63 -6.79 33.92 -65.30
C GLY A 63 -7.50 35.02 -66.10
N ALA A 64 -8.83 34.99 -66.16
CA ALA A 64 -9.60 36.00 -66.90
C ALA A 64 -9.44 37.42 -66.32
N LEU A 65 -9.27 37.55 -65.00
CA LEU A 65 -8.94 38.84 -64.38
C LEU A 65 -7.50 39.28 -64.72
N ALA A 66 -6.54 38.35 -64.76
CA ALA A 66 -5.16 38.67 -65.13
C ALA A 66 -5.05 39.17 -66.58
N GLU A 67 -5.75 38.50 -67.51
CA GLU A 67 -5.85 38.91 -68.92
C GLU A 67 -6.50 40.29 -69.06
N ALA A 68 -7.58 40.56 -68.29
CA ALA A 68 -8.24 41.85 -68.28
C ALA A 68 -7.37 42.97 -67.69
N GLU A 69 -6.59 42.69 -66.63
CA GLU A 69 -5.64 43.63 -66.04
C GLU A 69 -4.46 43.94 -66.99
N GLU A 70 -3.96 42.93 -67.71
CA GLU A 70 -2.88 43.08 -68.70
C GLU A 70 -3.34 43.93 -69.89
N TRP A 71 -4.53 43.66 -70.42
CA TRP A 71 -5.10 44.48 -71.48
C TRP A 71 -5.32 45.93 -71.04
N ALA A 72 -5.89 46.13 -69.84
CA ALA A 72 -6.14 47.45 -69.27
C ALA A 72 -4.83 48.23 -69.03
N ALA A 73 -3.74 47.55 -68.69
CA ALA A 73 -2.43 48.18 -68.57
C ALA A 73 -1.87 48.65 -69.92
N ALA A 74 -2.10 47.89 -71.00
CA ALA A 74 -1.66 48.25 -72.35
C ALA A 74 -2.53 49.35 -73.00
N HIS A 75 -3.79 49.49 -72.59
CA HIS A 75 -4.78 50.40 -73.19
C HIS A 75 -5.40 51.35 -72.16
N ALA A 76 -4.61 51.86 -71.22
CA ALA A 76 -5.12 52.65 -70.09
C ALA A 76 -5.89 53.91 -70.51
N ALA A 77 -5.56 54.50 -71.66
CA ALA A 77 -6.24 55.69 -72.19
C ALA A 77 -7.62 55.38 -72.81
N ASP A 78 -7.88 54.11 -73.14
CA ASP A 78 -9.10 53.67 -73.82
C ASP A 78 -10.15 53.12 -72.85
N LEU A 79 -9.86 53.11 -71.54
CA LEU A 79 -10.77 52.62 -70.51
C LEU A 79 -11.86 53.63 -70.18
N THR A 80 -13.10 53.17 -70.16
CA THR A 80 -14.26 53.91 -69.67
C THR A 80 -14.32 53.90 -68.13
N ASP A 81 -15.07 54.84 -67.54
CA ASP A 81 -15.27 54.90 -66.09
C ASP A 81 -15.88 53.60 -65.54
N VAL A 82 -16.83 53.01 -66.26
CA VAL A 82 -17.49 51.74 -65.88
C VAL A 82 -16.50 50.57 -65.88
N GLU A 83 -15.57 50.52 -66.84
CA GLU A 83 -14.53 49.49 -66.87
C GLU A 83 -13.51 49.68 -65.75
N CYS A 84 -13.18 50.93 -65.40
CA CYS A 84 -12.33 51.24 -64.24
C CYS A 84 -12.97 50.77 -62.93
N ASP A 85 -14.25 51.07 -62.72
CA ASP A 85 -15.00 50.66 -61.53
C ASP A 85 -15.14 49.13 -61.46
N TYR A 86 -15.42 48.49 -62.60
CA TYR A 86 -15.50 47.03 -62.68
C TYR A 86 -14.17 46.36 -62.32
N LEU A 87 -13.04 46.85 -62.84
CA LEU A 87 -11.71 46.34 -62.48
C LEU A 87 -11.38 46.57 -61.01
N ALA A 88 -11.81 47.70 -60.43
CA ALA A 88 -11.63 47.98 -59.01
C ALA A 88 -12.36 46.95 -58.14
N GLU A 89 -13.60 46.60 -58.51
CA GLU A 89 -14.40 45.58 -57.82
C GLU A 89 -13.78 44.18 -57.99
N CYS A 90 -13.30 43.83 -59.19
CA CYS A 90 -12.57 42.59 -59.42
C CYS A 90 -11.31 42.46 -58.55
N ARG A 91 -10.55 43.54 -58.41
CA ARG A 91 -9.38 43.61 -57.51
C ARG A 91 -9.79 43.50 -56.05
N CYS A 92 -10.92 44.09 -55.67
CA CYS A 92 -11.47 43.97 -54.32
C CYS A 92 -11.82 42.51 -53.99
N ALA A 93 -12.58 41.85 -54.87
CA ALA A 93 -12.96 40.45 -54.73
C ALA A 93 -11.75 39.51 -54.67
N ARG A 94 -10.72 39.74 -55.51
CA ARG A 94 -9.46 38.98 -55.45
C ARG A 94 -8.77 39.12 -54.09
N ARG A 95 -8.68 40.33 -53.53
CA ARG A 95 -8.07 40.58 -52.22
C ARG A 95 -8.86 39.89 -51.09
N GLN A 96 -10.19 39.90 -51.15
CA GLN A 96 -11.03 39.21 -50.17
C GLN A 96 -10.84 37.68 -50.25
N ALA A 97 -10.85 37.10 -51.45
CA ALA A 97 -10.61 35.68 -51.65
C ALA A 97 -9.22 35.24 -51.14
N GLN A 98 -8.18 36.06 -51.38
CA GLN A 98 -6.84 35.80 -50.86
C GLN A 98 -6.78 35.85 -49.33
N ARG A 99 -7.49 36.78 -48.69
CA ARG A 99 -7.59 36.84 -47.22
C ARG A 99 -8.25 35.60 -46.64
N LEU A 100 -9.37 35.16 -47.23
CA LEU A 100 -10.09 33.96 -46.80
C LEU A 100 -9.24 32.69 -47.01
N ALA A 101 -8.53 32.59 -48.13
CA ALA A 101 -7.62 31.48 -48.38
C ALA A 101 -6.47 31.43 -47.36
N GLY A 102 -5.94 32.59 -46.96
CA GLY A 102 -4.94 32.69 -45.89
C GLY A 102 -5.49 32.21 -44.54
N GLN A 103 -6.70 32.64 -44.17
CA GLN A 103 -7.36 32.21 -42.93
C GLN A 103 -7.64 30.70 -42.93
N HIS A 104 -8.07 30.13 -44.05
CA HIS A 104 -8.33 28.70 -44.16
C HIS A 104 -7.07 27.87 -43.88
N ARG A 105 -5.90 28.30 -44.37
CA ARG A 105 -4.61 27.65 -44.09
C ARG A 105 -4.25 27.70 -42.61
N LEU A 106 -4.51 28.81 -41.93
CA LEU A 106 -4.27 28.94 -40.49
C LEU A 106 -5.17 28.01 -39.68
N VAL A 107 -6.46 27.94 -40.01
CA VAL A 107 -7.42 27.03 -39.34
C VAL A 107 -7.02 25.57 -39.56
N GLN A 108 -6.63 25.21 -40.79
CA GLN A 108 -6.13 23.85 -41.08
C GLN A 108 -4.85 23.53 -40.30
N GLY A 109 -3.91 24.48 -40.19
CA GLY A 109 -2.69 24.30 -39.39
C GLY A 109 -2.98 24.09 -37.90
N LEU A 110 -3.91 24.88 -37.33
CA LEU A 110 -4.33 24.73 -35.93
C LEU A 110 -5.03 23.39 -35.69
N ALA A 111 -5.91 22.96 -36.60
CA ALA A 111 -6.58 21.67 -36.50
C ALA A 111 -5.57 20.50 -36.50
N LEU A 112 -4.55 20.55 -37.35
CA LEU A 112 -3.47 19.54 -37.37
C LEU A 112 -2.67 19.54 -36.06
N LEU A 113 -2.33 20.71 -35.53
CA LEU A 113 -1.62 20.82 -34.24
C LEU A 113 -2.43 20.23 -33.07
N VAL A 114 -3.71 20.55 -32.98
CA VAL A 114 -4.61 20.00 -31.94
C VAL A 114 -4.72 18.49 -32.07
N THR A 115 -4.86 17.98 -33.30
CA THR A 115 -4.94 16.53 -33.55
C THR A 115 -3.64 15.82 -33.14
N LEU A 116 -2.48 16.40 -33.45
CA LEU A 116 -1.18 15.86 -33.07
C LEU A 116 -0.99 15.87 -31.54
N ALA A 117 -1.36 16.96 -30.87
CA ALA A 117 -1.31 17.06 -29.41
C ALA A 117 -2.22 16.03 -28.72
N ALA A 118 -3.42 15.79 -29.25
CA ALA A 118 -4.34 14.77 -28.73
C ALA A 118 -3.78 13.35 -28.87
N LEU A 119 -3.14 13.04 -29.99
CA LEU A 119 -2.47 11.75 -30.19
C LEU A 119 -1.31 11.55 -29.20
N ILE A 120 -0.48 12.57 -28.99
CA ILE A 120 0.61 12.53 -28.01
C ILE A 120 0.06 12.31 -26.60
N ALA A 121 -0.97 13.05 -26.20
CA ALA A 121 -1.59 12.91 -24.88
C ALA A 121 -2.19 11.51 -24.66
N THR A 122 -2.83 10.94 -25.69
CA THR A 122 -3.42 9.60 -25.64
C THR A 122 -2.33 8.53 -25.53
N HIS A 123 -1.24 8.67 -26.28
CA HIS A 123 -0.10 7.77 -26.19
C HIS A 123 0.57 7.82 -24.81
N ALA A 124 0.78 9.02 -24.25
CA ALA A 124 1.34 9.20 -22.91
C ALA A 124 0.43 8.59 -21.82
N ALA A 125 -0.89 8.80 -21.93
CA ALA A 125 -1.85 8.19 -21.00
C ALA A 125 -1.84 6.66 -21.06
N TRP A 126 -1.66 6.08 -22.25
CA TRP A 126 -1.57 4.63 -22.41
C TRP A 126 -0.29 4.05 -21.79
N GLN A 127 0.85 4.73 -21.93
CA GLN A 127 2.11 4.31 -21.28
C GLN A 127 2.03 4.41 -19.76
N GLY A 128 1.43 5.48 -19.22
CA GLY A 128 1.30 5.67 -17.76
C GLY A 128 0.41 4.63 -17.07
N GLN A 129 -0.51 3.98 -17.77
CA GLN A 129 -1.35 2.93 -17.19
C GLN A 129 -0.56 1.65 -16.84
N GLY A 130 0.55 1.37 -17.54
CA GLY A 130 1.39 0.20 -17.24
C GLY A 130 2.18 0.36 -15.93
N GLU A 131 2.79 1.52 -15.72
CA GLU A 131 3.63 1.79 -14.54
C GLU A 131 2.82 1.78 -13.23
N GLN A 132 1.54 2.22 -13.27
CA GLN A 132 0.69 2.21 -12.09
C GLN A 132 0.36 0.79 -11.61
N ALA A 133 0.17 -0.16 -12.53
CA ALA A 133 -0.08 -1.55 -12.16
C ALA A 133 1.12 -2.16 -11.42
N GLU A 134 2.34 -1.93 -11.93
CA GLU A 134 3.58 -2.43 -11.32
C GLU A 134 3.83 -1.79 -9.94
N LEU A 135 3.53 -0.50 -9.77
CA LEU A 135 3.62 0.17 -8.46
C LEU A 135 2.62 -0.42 -7.45
N THR A 136 1.39 -0.72 -7.87
CA THR A 136 0.41 -1.36 -6.98
C THR A 136 0.80 -2.79 -6.62
N GLU A 137 1.38 -3.55 -7.55
CA GLU A 137 1.84 -4.92 -7.29
C GLU A 137 3.04 -4.93 -6.33
N THR A 138 4.02 -4.05 -6.54
CA THR A 138 5.19 -3.90 -5.65
C THR A 138 4.79 -3.42 -4.26
N GLN A 139 3.86 -2.47 -4.14
CA GLN A 139 3.31 -2.06 -2.85
C GLN A 139 2.52 -3.19 -2.18
N GLY A 140 1.76 -3.96 -2.96
CA GLY A 140 1.07 -5.16 -2.49
C GLY A 140 2.04 -6.20 -1.92
N ALA A 141 3.12 -6.49 -2.65
CA ALA A 141 4.15 -7.43 -2.21
C ALA A 141 4.87 -6.96 -0.94
N LEU A 142 5.24 -5.68 -0.85
CA LEU A 142 5.88 -5.12 0.34
C LEU A 142 4.96 -5.14 1.56
N SER A 143 3.68 -4.77 1.39
CA SER A 143 2.71 -4.82 2.49
C SER A 143 2.46 -6.25 2.96
N ALA A 144 2.36 -7.21 2.05
CA ALA A 144 2.26 -8.64 2.39
C ALA A 144 3.50 -9.14 3.16
N GLN A 145 4.71 -8.72 2.77
CA GLN A 145 5.94 -9.05 3.50
C GLN A 145 5.94 -8.48 4.92
N LEU A 146 5.50 -7.23 5.10
CA LEU A 146 5.41 -6.60 6.42
C LEU A 146 4.42 -7.34 7.33
N ILE A 147 3.27 -7.73 6.80
CA ILE A 147 2.28 -8.52 7.54
C ILE A 147 2.88 -9.88 7.95
N ALA A 148 3.55 -10.57 7.03
CA ALA A 148 4.20 -11.85 7.32
C ALA A 148 5.28 -11.72 8.41
N LYS A 149 6.10 -10.66 8.37
CA LYS A 149 7.12 -10.39 9.39
C LYS A 149 6.52 -10.02 10.74
N GLN A 150 5.42 -9.27 10.77
CA GLN A 150 4.70 -8.99 12.00
C GLN A 150 4.11 -10.26 12.61
N ALA A 151 3.53 -11.15 11.80
CA ALA A 151 3.03 -12.44 12.28
C ALA A 151 4.16 -13.29 12.88
N GLU A 152 5.33 -13.33 12.23
CA GLU A 152 6.52 -14.01 12.74
C GLU A 152 6.93 -13.45 14.13
N LEU A 153 6.99 -12.13 14.29
CA LEU A 153 7.31 -11.49 15.56
C LEU A 153 6.28 -11.75 16.67
N VAL A 154 4.99 -11.82 16.32
CA VAL A 154 3.94 -12.17 17.30
C VAL A 154 4.12 -13.61 17.77
N THR A 155 4.40 -14.54 16.85
CA THR A 155 4.63 -15.95 17.21
C THR A 155 5.91 -16.13 18.03
N SER A 156 6.98 -15.40 17.73
CA SER A 156 8.23 -15.47 18.50
C SER A 156 8.03 -14.89 19.91
N ARG A 157 7.29 -13.80 20.05
CA ARG A 157 6.92 -13.23 21.35
C ARG A 157 6.10 -14.21 22.18
N ALA A 158 5.12 -14.90 21.58
CA ALA A 158 4.32 -15.92 22.26
C ALA A 158 5.19 -17.08 22.78
N ARG A 159 6.17 -17.55 21.98
CA ARG A 159 7.14 -18.57 22.43
C ARG A 159 8.01 -18.10 23.58
N LEU A 160 8.47 -16.85 23.56
CA LEU A 160 9.25 -16.29 24.67
C LEU A 160 8.44 -16.23 25.97
N THR A 161 7.16 -15.86 25.89
CA THR A 161 6.28 -15.85 27.07
C THR A 161 6.01 -17.26 27.59
N GLU A 162 5.87 -18.24 26.71
CA GLU A 162 5.71 -19.65 27.09
C GLU A 162 6.97 -20.18 27.80
N LEU A 163 8.15 -19.88 27.24
CA LEU A 163 9.43 -20.28 27.84
C LEU A 163 9.67 -19.59 29.18
N ALA A 164 9.32 -18.31 29.32
CA ALA A 164 9.39 -17.59 30.59
C ALA A 164 8.49 -18.23 31.65
N GLY A 165 7.23 -18.53 31.31
CA GLY A 165 6.31 -19.21 32.23
C GLY A 165 6.79 -20.60 32.63
N ARG A 166 7.46 -21.32 31.73
CA ARG A 166 8.08 -22.62 32.02
C ARG A 166 9.32 -22.50 32.91
N ALA A 167 10.11 -21.45 32.76
CA ALA A 167 11.23 -21.19 33.66
C ALA A 167 10.72 -20.88 35.09
N GLU A 168 9.71 -20.02 35.22
CA GLU A 168 9.10 -19.69 36.51
C GLU A 168 8.46 -20.90 37.21
N SER A 169 7.90 -21.85 36.46
CA SER A 169 7.35 -23.07 37.05
C SER A 169 8.44 -24.03 37.53
N LEU A 170 9.56 -24.13 36.80
CA LEU A 170 10.73 -24.90 37.22
C LEU A 170 11.38 -24.31 38.47
N ASP A 171 11.51 -22.98 38.55
CA ASP A 171 12.06 -22.30 39.73
C ASP A 171 11.17 -22.52 40.96
N ARG A 172 9.84 -22.43 40.80
CA ARG A 172 8.89 -22.74 41.89
C ARG A 172 9.01 -24.19 42.36
N TRP A 173 9.06 -25.14 41.42
CA TRP A 173 9.23 -26.56 41.74
C TRP A 173 10.55 -26.82 42.48
N ALA A 174 11.65 -26.24 42.01
CA ALA A 174 12.95 -26.36 42.67
C ALA A 174 12.94 -25.74 44.07
N HIS A 175 12.22 -24.64 44.27
CA HIS A 175 12.06 -24.03 45.59
C HIS A 175 11.26 -24.92 46.54
N GLU A 176 10.15 -25.51 46.07
CA GLU A 176 9.32 -26.44 46.83
C GLU A 176 10.09 -27.72 47.19
N GLU A 177 10.85 -28.30 46.26
CA GLU A 177 11.66 -29.48 46.53
C GLU A 177 12.76 -29.19 47.56
N ASN A 178 13.46 -28.06 47.43
CA ASN A 178 14.47 -27.66 48.40
C ASN A 178 13.88 -27.41 49.78
N LYS A 179 12.67 -26.83 49.86
CA LYS A 179 11.94 -26.65 51.12
C LYS A 179 11.62 -28.00 51.75
N ALA A 180 11.07 -28.94 50.98
CA ALA A 180 10.76 -30.29 51.45
C ALA A 180 12.01 -31.04 51.94
N ARG A 181 13.15 -30.92 51.23
CA ARG A 181 14.43 -31.49 51.67
C ARG A 181 14.90 -30.89 52.98
N ARG A 182 14.80 -29.57 53.17
CA ARG A 182 15.16 -28.90 54.43
C ARG A 182 14.26 -29.35 55.59
N GLU A 183 12.97 -29.47 55.37
CA GLU A 183 12.03 -29.96 56.40
C GLU A 183 12.34 -31.41 56.80
N ALA A 184 12.66 -32.28 55.84
CA ALA A 184 13.09 -33.65 56.11
C ALA A 184 14.42 -33.71 56.88
N GLU A 185 15.41 -32.90 56.51
CA GLU A 185 16.68 -32.79 57.23
C GLU A 185 16.50 -32.30 58.68
N LEU A 186 15.62 -31.30 58.88
CA LEU A 186 15.29 -30.80 60.22
C LEU A 186 14.58 -31.87 61.06
N GLY A 187 13.67 -32.66 60.46
CA GLY A 187 13.04 -33.80 61.11
C GLY A 187 14.05 -34.85 61.59
N LEU A 188 14.96 -35.27 60.72
CA LEU A 188 16.03 -36.23 61.07
C LEU A 188 17.03 -35.68 62.12
N ARG A 189 17.29 -34.36 62.11
CA ARG A 189 18.09 -33.72 63.16
C ARG A 189 17.35 -33.70 64.49
N ALA A 190 16.06 -33.37 64.50
CA ALA A 190 15.24 -33.37 65.71
C ALA A 190 15.18 -34.79 66.32
N GLU A 191 14.94 -35.82 65.50
CA GLU A 191 14.92 -37.22 65.95
C GLU A 191 16.24 -37.64 66.60
N ARG A 192 17.40 -37.28 66.00
CA ARG A 192 18.71 -37.54 66.60
C ARG A 192 18.90 -36.84 67.94
N VAL A 193 18.51 -35.56 68.04
CA VAL A 193 18.60 -34.80 69.30
C VAL A 193 17.70 -35.41 70.38
N PHE A 194 16.47 -35.80 70.04
CA PHE A 194 15.58 -36.48 70.99
C PHE A 194 16.11 -37.84 71.40
N GLY A 195 16.69 -38.61 70.48
CA GLY A 195 17.37 -39.87 70.79
C GLY A 195 18.51 -39.67 71.78
N GLN A 196 19.37 -38.68 71.55
CA GLN A 196 20.49 -38.35 72.44
C GLN A 196 20.02 -37.86 73.82
N LEU A 197 18.99 -37.00 73.88
CA LEU A 197 18.40 -36.55 75.15
C LEU A 197 17.78 -37.70 75.94
N ALA A 198 17.15 -38.66 75.26
CA ALA A 198 16.61 -39.85 75.91
C ALA A 198 17.73 -40.73 76.48
N GLU A 199 18.83 -40.89 75.75
CA GLU A 199 20.03 -41.59 76.20
C GLU A 199 20.70 -40.89 77.39
N ASP A 200 20.90 -39.57 77.31
CA ASP A 200 21.48 -38.77 78.39
C ASP A 200 20.63 -38.86 79.67
N ARG A 201 19.30 -38.77 79.53
CA ARG A 201 18.37 -38.94 80.65
C ARG A 201 18.47 -40.33 81.27
N PHE A 202 18.60 -41.36 80.44
CA PHE A 202 18.81 -42.73 80.91
C PHE A 202 20.11 -42.87 81.72
N TRP A 203 21.22 -42.33 81.21
CA TRP A 203 22.51 -42.36 81.92
C TRP A 203 22.49 -41.56 83.23
N LEU A 204 21.85 -40.39 83.24
CA LEU A 204 21.68 -39.58 84.46
C LEU A 204 20.85 -40.31 85.52
N GLU A 205 19.73 -40.92 85.14
CA GLU A 205 18.88 -41.67 86.09
C GLU A 205 19.63 -42.88 86.65
N ARG A 206 20.39 -43.59 85.80
CA ARG A 206 21.27 -44.69 86.23
C ARG A 206 22.34 -44.21 87.21
N ALA A 207 23.03 -43.12 86.92
CA ALA A 207 24.05 -42.57 87.81
C ALA A 207 23.46 -42.17 89.18
N ARG A 208 22.29 -41.55 89.18
CA ARG A 208 21.55 -41.20 90.39
C ARG A 208 21.20 -42.42 91.23
N LEU A 209 20.66 -43.47 90.61
CA LEU A 209 20.31 -44.72 91.29
C LEU A 209 21.56 -45.43 91.86
N LEU A 210 22.66 -45.47 91.10
CA LEU A 210 23.93 -46.04 91.60
C LEU A 210 24.49 -45.23 92.78
N GLN A 211 24.42 -43.90 92.73
CA GLN A 211 24.84 -43.05 93.83
C GLN A 211 23.97 -43.25 95.08
N ALA A 212 22.65 -43.35 94.90
CA ALA A 212 21.71 -43.63 95.99
C ALA A 212 21.98 -45.01 96.62
N LEU A 213 22.26 -46.03 95.80
CA LEU A 213 22.59 -47.38 96.26
C LEU A 213 23.91 -47.42 97.04
N ALA A 214 24.93 -46.71 96.57
CA ALA A 214 26.21 -46.58 97.28
C ALA A 214 26.05 -45.89 98.65
N ALA A 215 25.19 -44.87 98.74
CA ALA A 215 24.89 -44.19 100.00
C ALA A 215 24.09 -45.06 101.00
N ALA A 216 23.38 -46.09 100.52
CA ALA A 216 22.57 -46.99 101.33
C ALA A 216 23.33 -48.26 101.82
N GLN A 217 24.66 -48.29 101.74
CA GLN A 217 25.47 -49.47 102.02
C GLN A 217 25.29 -50.03 103.45
N ASP A 218 24.96 -49.16 104.41
CA ASP A 218 24.76 -49.54 105.82
C ASP A 218 23.31 -49.95 106.16
N ASP A 219 22.37 -49.83 105.21
CA ASP A 219 20.97 -50.24 105.38
C ASP A 219 20.54 -51.25 104.29
N PRO A 220 20.58 -52.56 104.58
CA PRO A 220 20.32 -53.60 103.58
C PRO A 220 18.88 -53.59 103.06
N ALA A 221 17.91 -53.09 103.83
CA ALA A 221 16.51 -53.02 103.41
C ALA A 221 16.30 -51.87 102.40
N LEU A 222 16.96 -50.73 102.63
CA LEU A 222 16.95 -49.60 101.69
C LEU A 222 17.70 -49.96 100.40
N ALA A 223 18.86 -50.61 100.51
CA ALA A 223 19.64 -51.07 99.35
C ALA A 223 18.84 -52.04 98.47
N ALA A 224 18.10 -52.99 99.07
CA ALA A 224 17.25 -53.93 98.33
C ALA A 224 16.12 -53.23 97.56
N ARG A 225 15.47 -52.21 98.15
CA ARG A 225 14.43 -51.42 97.48
C ARG A 225 14.98 -50.60 96.32
N LEU A 226 16.11 -49.91 96.52
CA LEU A 226 16.77 -49.13 95.47
C LEU A 226 17.29 -50.03 94.32
N ALA A 227 17.75 -51.24 94.63
CA ALA A 227 18.12 -52.23 93.62
C ALA A 227 16.91 -52.66 92.77
N GLN A 228 15.77 -52.90 93.41
CA GLN A 228 14.52 -53.25 92.72
C GLN A 228 13.98 -52.08 91.87
N GLU A 229 14.03 -50.85 92.39
CA GLU A 229 13.65 -49.64 91.63
C GLU A 229 14.57 -49.41 90.44
N ALA A 230 15.89 -49.63 90.60
CA ALA A 230 16.83 -49.56 89.50
C ALA A 230 16.58 -50.63 88.43
N GLU A 231 16.23 -51.85 88.83
CA GLU A 231 15.89 -52.93 87.89
C GLU A 231 14.58 -52.64 87.12
N GLN A 232 13.61 -51.99 87.77
CA GLN A 232 12.37 -51.57 87.12
C GLN A 232 12.57 -50.35 86.20
N ALA A 233 13.34 -49.35 86.64
CA ALA A 233 13.55 -48.11 85.91
C ALA A 233 14.50 -48.26 84.72
N LEU A 234 15.52 -49.13 84.83
CA LEU A 234 16.51 -49.35 83.76
C LEU A 234 16.09 -50.46 82.79
N GLY A 235 14.98 -51.15 83.06
CA GLY A 235 14.57 -52.35 82.34
C GLY A 235 15.60 -53.48 82.44
N HIS A 236 15.35 -54.62 81.77
CA HIS A 236 16.23 -55.80 81.75
C HIS A 236 17.57 -55.59 81.00
N VAL A 237 18.20 -54.41 81.12
CA VAL A 237 19.55 -54.16 80.62
C VAL A 237 20.55 -54.69 81.65
N ARG A 238 20.67 -56.02 81.67
CA ARG A 238 21.48 -56.86 82.58
C ARG A 238 21.05 -56.80 84.07
N PRO A 239 21.01 -57.95 84.76
CA PRO A 239 20.55 -58.00 86.15
C PRO A 239 21.49 -57.19 87.06
N ALA A 240 20.92 -56.34 87.91
CA ALA A 240 21.64 -55.46 88.84
C ALA A 240 22.61 -56.21 89.77
N SER A 241 22.39 -57.51 89.98
CA SER A 241 23.30 -58.41 90.71
C SER A 241 24.70 -58.51 90.09
N LEU A 242 24.84 -58.37 88.76
CA LEU A 242 26.15 -58.34 88.09
C LEU A 242 26.88 -57.00 88.34
N LEU A 243 26.16 -55.88 88.40
CA LEU A 243 26.76 -54.57 88.70
C LEU A 243 27.25 -54.47 90.15
N TYR A 244 26.54 -55.09 91.10
CA TYR A 244 26.98 -55.18 92.49
C TYR A 244 28.29 -55.99 92.63
N SER A 245 28.43 -57.10 91.88
CA SER A 245 29.67 -57.89 91.87
C SER A 245 30.84 -57.16 91.21
N GLN A 246 30.59 -56.31 90.21
CA GLN A 246 31.63 -55.54 89.53
C GLN A 246 32.09 -54.36 90.38
N ALA A 247 31.15 -53.60 90.97
CA ALA A 247 31.46 -52.50 91.89
C ALA A 247 32.22 -52.97 93.14
N ALA A 248 31.89 -54.16 93.67
CA ALA A 248 32.62 -54.78 94.78
C ALA A 248 34.01 -55.32 94.39
N SER A 249 34.32 -55.45 93.09
CA SER A 249 35.59 -55.99 92.58
C SER A 249 36.54 -54.95 91.97
N THR A 250 36.10 -53.70 91.76
CA THR A 250 36.97 -52.59 91.32
C THR A 250 37.73 -52.01 92.50
N PRO A 251 39.07 -52.13 92.58
CA PRO A 251 39.85 -51.41 93.57
C PRO A 251 39.82 -49.91 93.25
N ALA A 252 39.77 -49.08 94.29
CA ALA A 252 39.68 -47.60 94.24
C ALA A 252 40.94 -46.89 93.67
N ALA A 253 41.53 -47.38 92.58
CA ALA A 253 42.85 -46.98 92.11
C ALA A 253 42.88 -46.01 90.90
N TYR A 254 41.75 -45.44 90.46
CA TYR A 254 41.72 -44.61 89.23
C TYR A 254 41.10 -43.21 89.39
N TRP A 255 41.14 -42.62 90.59
CA TRP A 255 40.80 -41.21 90.86
C TRP A 255 42.01 -40.41 91.35
N GLY A 256 43.17 -40.58 90.70
CA GLY A 256 44.37 -39.84 91.07
C GLY A 256 45.52 -39.98 90.09
N GLN A 257 45.37 -39.44 88.88
CA GLN A 257 46.48 -38.78 88.17
C GLN A 257 45.93 -37.59 87.38
N GLU A 258 46.59 -36.46 87.61
CA GLU A 258 46.47 -35.17 86.90
C GLU A 258 46.87 -35.27 85.43
#